data_AF-A0A1U7M4L1-F1
#
_entry.id   AF-A0A1U7M4L1-F1
#
_cell.length_a   1.000
_cell.length_b   1.000
_cell.length_c   1.000
_cell.angle_alpha   90.00
_cell.angle_beta   90.00
_cell.angle_gamma   90.00
#
_symmetry.space_group_name_H-M   'P 1'
#
loop_
_entity.id
_entity.type
_entity.pdbx_description
1 polymer ?
#
loop_
_entity_poly.entity_id
_entity_poly.type
_entity_poly.pdbx_seq_one_letter_code
_entity_poly.pdbx_strand_id
1 'polypeptide(L)'
;MADNTPFLDLYKKNPITDRNDTFNIKTMLNDNWDKIDIKTKEIDQTKVDKVIGKGLSTNDYTKLEKEEVAKIKNLASIHELALLEDEIRTHLAESMPHKFIDGAKTYKWGFRTKNGVAQFIYEEVI
;
A
#
# COMPACT_ATOMS: atom_id res chain seq x y z
N MET A 1 56.45 -10.40 3.54
CA MET A 1 56.05 -9.54 4.69
C MET A 1 54.64 -9.92 5.07
N ALA A 2 54.25 -9.76 6.34
CA ALA A 2 52.84 -9.87 6.68
C ALA A 2 52.08 -8.69 6.06
N ASP A 3 50.87 -8.94 5.60
CA ASP A 3 50.00 -8.01 4.90
C ASP A 3 48.55 -8.27 5.31
N ASN A 4 47.61 -7.37 5.00
CA ASN A 4 46.20 -7.54 5.35
C ASN A 4 45.35 -7.71 4.09
N THR A 5 44.16 -8.29 4.21
CA THR A 5 43.18 -8.30 3.14
C THR A 5 42.62 -6.88 2.91
N PRO A 6 42.26 -6.49 1.68
CA PRO A 6 41.97 -5.10 1.36
C PRO A 6 40.58 -4.59 1.84
N PHE A 7 39.60 -5.46 2.08
CA PHE A 7 38.24 -5.02 2.42
C PHE A 7 37.94 -5.09 3.92
N LEU A 8 38.19 -6.23 4.54
CA LEU A 8 37.96 -6.50 5.97
C LEU A 8 39.19 -6.24 6.83
N ASP A 9 40.34 -5.88 6.23
CA ASP A 9 41.60 -5.66 6.93
C ASP A 9 42.06 -6.87 7.78
N LEU A 10 41.85 -8.08 7.25
CA LEU A 10 42.22 -9.32 7.96
C LEU A 10 43.73 -9.56 7.83
N TYR A 11 44.41 -9.66 8.96
CA TYR A 11 45.85 -9.86 9.02
C TYR A 11 46.28 -11.22 8.44
N LYS A 12 47.14 -11.23 7.43
CA LYS A 12 47.76 -12.42 6.82
C LYS A 12 49.15 -12.68 7.40
N LYS A 13 49.40 -13.94 7.80
CA LYS A 13 50.66 -14.35 8.44
C LYS A 13 51.75 -14.54 7.37
N ASN A 14 52.96 -14.10 7.70
CA ASN A 14 54.14 -14.27 6.83
C ASN A 14 54.65 -15.72 6.91
N PRO A 15 54.69 -16.49 5.80
CA PRO A 15 54.92 -17.94 5.82
C PRO A 15 56.41 -18.35 5.84
N ILE A 16 57.31 -17.57 6.47
CA ILE A 16 58.78 -17.76 6.34
C ILE A 16 59.25 -19.19 6.72
N THR A 17 58.56 -19.86 7.62
CA THR A 17 58.94 -21.20 8.13
C THR A 17 57.78 -22.19 8.09
N ASP A 18 56.91 -22.06 7.09
CA ASP A 18 55.80 -22.97 6.93
C ASP A 18 56.29 -24.33 6.42
N ARG A 19 56.27 -25.34 7.31
CA ARG A 19 56.56 -26.75 6.97
C ARG A 19 55.32 -27.30 6.28
N ASN A 20 55.26 -27.04 4.97
CA ASN A 20 54.18 -27.29 4.00
C ASN A 20 53.36 -28.58 4.21
N ASP A 21 53.92 -29.61 4.85
CA ASP A 21 53.30 -30.92 5.05
C ASP A 21 52.39 -31.03 6.30
N THR A 22 52.56 -30.19 7.32
CA THR A 22 51.81 -30.34 8.60
C THR A 22 50.79 -29.23 8.82
N PHE A 23 51.07 -28.00 8.38
CA PHE A 23 50.13 -26.88 8.51
C PHE A 23 50.45 -25.75 7.52
N ASN A 24 50.04 -25.90 6.26
CA ASN A 24 50.26 -24.87 5.25
C ASN A 24 49.44 -23.59 5.58
N ILE A 25 50.10 -22.58 6.14
CA ILE A 25 49.55 -21.28 6.56
C ILE A 25 48.96 -20.54 5.37
N LYS A 26 49.54 -20.67 4.18
CA LYS A 26 49.00 -20.04 2.96
C LYS A 26 47.61 -20.59 2.65
N THR A 27 47.48 -21.91 2.52
CA THR A 27 46.21 -22.55 2.12
C THR A 27 45.18 -22.60 3.24
N MET A 28 45.60 -22.86 4.49
CA MET A 28 44.68 -23.09 5.61
C MET A 28 44.22 -21.80 6.30
N LEU A 29 44.98 -20.70 6.19
CA LEU A 29 44.63 -19.41 6.79
C LEU A 29 44.53 -18.31 5.73
N ASN A 30 45.64 -17.93 5.10
CA ASN A 30 45.70 -16.72 4.27
C ASN A 30 44.73 -16.78 3.07
N ASP A 31 44.65 -17.92 2.37
CA ASP A 31 43.74 -18.10 1.24
C ASP A 31 42.27 -18.11 1.67
N ASN A 32 41.97 -18.64 2.85
CA ASN A 32 40.61 -18.59 3.40
C ASN A 32 40.24 -17.16 3.79
N TRP A 33 41.19 -16.37 4.32
CA TRP A 33 40.99 -14.94 4.55
C TRP A 33 40.73 -14.18 3.25
N ASP A 34 41.53 -14.41 2.19
CA ASP A 34 41.31 -13.80 0.89
C ASP A 34 39.90 -14.15 0.33
N LYS A 35 39.45 -15.41 0.48
CA LYS A 35 38.10 -15.83 0.06
C LYS A 35 36.99 -15.14 0.86
N ILE A 36 37.12 -15.06 2.18
CA ILE A 36 36.14 -14.39 3.05
C ILE A 36 36.07 -12.91 2.70
N ASP A 37 37.21 -12.24 2.55
CA ASP A 37 37.31 -10.83 2.18
C ASP A 37 36.57 -10.52 0.88
N ILE A 38 36.84 -11.30 -0.17
CA ILE A 38 36.17 -11.18 -1.46
C ILE A 38 34.66 -11.41 -1.31
N LYS A 39 34.25 -12.47 -0.61
CA LYS A 39 32.82 -12.79 -0.44
C LYS A 39 32.08 -11.73 0.36
N THR A 40 32.69 -11.17 1.40
CA THR A 40 32.06 -10.10 2.18
C THR A 40 31.97 -8.81 1.39
N LYS A 41 32.96 -8.51 0.55
CA LYS A 41 32.88 -7.39 -0.41
C LYS A 41 31.75 -7.61 -1.43
N GLU A 42 31.62 -8.81 -2.00
CA GLU A 42 30.53 -9.15 -2.93
C GLU A 42 29.15 -9.02 -2.26
N ILE A 43 29.01 -9.48 -1.01
CA ILE A 43 27.77 -9.34 -0.24
C ILE A 43 27.48 -7.86 0.04
N ASP A 44 28.48 -7.07 0.43
CA ASP A 44 28.27 -5.65 0.72
C ASP A 44 27.83 -4.86 -0.53
N GLN A 45 28.31 -5.27 -1.72
CA GLN A 45 27.88 -4.69 -3.00
C GLN A 45 26.48 -5.13 -3.44
N THR A 46 25.96 -6.25 -2.95
CA THR A 46 24.67 -6.83 -3.36
C THR A 46 23.60 -6.74 -2.29
N LYS A 47 23.95 -6.25 -1.11
CA LYS A 47 23.00 -6.06 -0.02
C LYS A 47 21.99 -4.97 -0.36
N VAL A 48 20.82 -5.10 0.23
CA VAL A 48 19.81 -4.04 0.25
C VAL A 48 19.88 -3.34 1.60
N ASP A 49 20.04 -2.02 1.57
CA ASP A 49 20.05 -1.22 2.78
C ASP A 49 18.64 -1.10 3.38
N LYS A 50 18.57 -1.22 4.70
CA LYS A 50 17.32 -1.04 5.43
C LYS A 50 16.93 0.45 5.42
N VAL A 51 15.71 0.74 5.03
CA VAL A 51 15.09 2.06 5.20
C VAL A 51 14.17 2.04 6.43
N ILE A 52 14.19 3.11 7.23
CA ILE A 52 13.32 3.23 8.41
C ILE A 52 11.85 3.14 7.97
N GLY A 53 11.06 2.32 8.67
CA GLY A 53 9.65 2.08 8.36
C GLY A 53 9.40 1.10 7.21
N LYS A 54 10.44 0.43 6.70
CA LYS A 54 10.33 -0.56 5.62
C LYS A 54 10.92 -1.93 5.99
N GLY A 55 10.40 -2.99 5.35
CA GLY A 55 10.98 -4.33 5.40
C GLY A 55 12.23 -4.43 4.51
N LEU A 56 13.07 -5.44 4.74
CA LEU A 56 14.24 -5.72 3.88
C LEU A 56 13.89 -6.57 2.65
N SER A 57 12.67 -7.09 2.54
CA SER A 57 12.19 -7.92 1.43
C SER A 57 11.09 -7.22 0.61
N THR A 58 10.87 -7.74 -0.60
CA THR A 58 10.07 -7.28 -1.76
C THR A 58 8.63 -6.79 -1.54
N ASN A 59 8.17 -6.59 -0.30
CA ASN A 59 6.82 -6.08 -0.03
C ASN A 59 6.80 -4.56 0.21
N ASP A 60 7.71 -3.86 -0.45
CA ASP A 60 7.58 -2.42 -0.67
C ASP A 60 6.65 -2.21 -1.86
N TYR A 61 5.37 -1.90 -1.61
CA TYR A 61 4.44 -1.48 -2.66
C TYR A 61 5.12 -0.48 -3.61
N THR A 62 5.15 -0.80 -4.89
CA THR A 62 5.70 0.08 -5.92
C THR A 62 4.96 1.42 -5.89
N LYS A 63 5.61 2.48 -6.37
CA LYS A 63 4.98 3.81 -6.45
C LYS A 63 3.66 3.76 -7.23
N LEU A 64 3.62 2.96 -8.30
CA LEU A 64 2.44 2.72 -9.12
C LEU A 64 1.32 2.02 -8.33
N GLU A 65 1.64 0.97 -7.56
CA GLU A 65 0.63 0.29 -6.73
C GLU A 65 0.08 1.22 -5.64
N LYS A 66 0.91 2.09 -5.05
CA LYS A 66 0.44 3.11 -4.10
C LYS A 66 -0.48 4.14 -4.76
N GLU A 67 -0.15 4.56 -5.98
CA GLU A 67 -0.98 5.45 -6.79
C GLU A 67 -2.32 4.78 -7.15
N GLU A 68 -2.32 3.50 -7.49
CA GLU A 68 -3.55 2.73 -7.74
C GLU A 68 -4.42 2.58 -6.47
N VAL A 69 -3.84 2.22 -5.33
CA VAL A 69 -4.58 2.15 -4.05
C VAL A 69 -5.12 3.52 -3.64
N ALA A 70 -4.39 4.61 -3.92
CA ALA A 70 -4.87 5.95 -3.66
C ALA A 70 -6.11 6.31 -4.49
N LYS A 71 -6.27 5.76 -5.70
CA LYS A 71 -7.50 5.93 -6.51
C LYS A 71 -8.71 5.28 -5.84
N ILE A 72 -8.54 4.15 -5.15
CA ILE A 72 -9.60 3.45 -4.41
C ILE A 72 -10.07 4.29 -3.20
N LYS A 73 -9.27 5.22 -2.69
CA LYS A 73 -9.70 6.08 -1.57
C LYS A 73 -10.93 6.94 -1.93
N ASN A 74 -11.21 7.13 -3.23
CA ASN A 74 -12.41 7.82 -3.72
C ASN A 74 -13.64 6.91 -3.84
N LEU A 75 -13.53 5.61 -3.55
CA LEU A 75 -14.67 4.68 -3.56
C LEU A 75 -15.68 5.00 -2.44
N ALA A 76 -15.27 5.69 -1.37
CA ALA A 76 -16.18 6.21 -0.35
C ALA A 76 -17.26 7.14 -0.94
N SER A 77 -16.90 7.94 -1.95
CA SER A 77 -17.85 8.79 -2.67
C SER A 77 -18.84 7.98 -3.52
N ILE A 78 -18.52 6.75 -3.93
CA ILE A 78 -19.47 5.88 -4.65
C ILE A 78 -20.57 5.39 -3.70
N HIS A 79 -20.26 5.14 -2.43
CA HIS A 79 -21.29 4.75 -1.45
C HIS A 79 -22.30 5.87 -1.22
N GLU A 80 -21.85 7.12 -1.15
CA GLU A 80 -22.72 8.30 -1.05
C GLU A 80 -23.60 8.46 -2.31
N LEU A 81 -23.05 8.18 -3.51
CA LEU A 81 -23.82 8.18 -4.75
C LEU A 81 -24.87 7.06 -4.79
N ALA A 82 -24.55 5.87 -4.30
CA ALA A 82 -25.48 4.75 -4.23
C ALA A 82 -26.68 5.06 -3.31
N LEU A 83 -26.43 5.74 -2.17
CA LEU A 83 -27.49 6.20 -1.29
C LEU A 83 -28.37 7.27 -1.96
N LEU A 84 -27.78 8.21 -2.70
CA LEU A 84 -28.52 9.21 -3.45
C LEU A 84 -29.41 8.59 -4.54
N GLU A 85 -28.91 7.55 -5.23
CA GLU A 85 -29.67 6.82 -6.24
C GLU A 85 -30.91 6.13 -5.64
N ASP A 86 -30.77 5.51 -4.46
CA ASP A 86 -31.87 4.88 -3.75
C ASP A 86 -32.89 5.91 -3.23
N GLU A 87 -32.43 7.06 -2.72
CA GLU A 87 -33.31 8.16 -2.31
C GLU A 87 -34.13 8.68 -3.51
N ILE A 88 -33.47 9.00 -4.63
CA ILE A 88 -34.14 9.48 -5.85
C ILE A 88 -35.15 8.44 -6.37
N ARG A 89 -34.78 7.15 -6.38
CA ARG A 89 -35.67 6.07 -6.81
C ARG A 89 -36.89 5.95 -5.90
N THR A 90 -36.70 6.06 -4.59
CA THR A 90 -37.78 6.04 -3.60
C THR A 90 -38.70 7.25 -3.80
N HIS A 91 -38.16 8.45 -3.97
CA HIS A 91 -38.93 9.66 -4.25
C HIS A 91 -39.74 9.57 -5.55
N LEU A 92 -39.23 8.89 -6.59
CA LEU A 92 -39.93 8.71 -7.86
C LEU A 92 -41.05 7.66 -7.78
N ALA A 93 -40.93 6.67 -6.89
CA ALA A 93 -41.93 5.62 -6.69
C ALA A 93 -43.12 6.09 -5.83
N GLU A 94 -42.90 7.05 -4.93
CA GLU A 94 -43.93 7.62 -4.08
C GLU A 94 -44.68 8.78 -4.76
N SER A 95 -46.01 8.70 -4.79
CA SER A 95 -46.86 9.70 -5.44
C SER A 95 -46.96 11.03 -4.67
N MET A 96 -46.78 11.01 -3.34
CA MET A 96 -46.87 12.18 -2.44
C MET A 96 -45.76 12.17 -1.36
N PRO A 97 -44.48 12.30 -1.73
CA PRO A 97 -43.34 12.12 -0.81
C PRO A 97 -43.06 13.33 0.09
N HIS A 98 -43.69 14.48 -0.16
CA HIS A 98 -43.40 15.71 0.55
C HIS A 98 -44.51 16.06 1.54
N LYS A 99 -44.19 16.89 2.55
CA LYS A 99 -45.15 17.35 3.57
C LYS A 99 -45.15 18.88 3.67
N PHE A 100 -46.30 19.48 3.87
CA PHE A 100 -46.43 20.88 4.32
C PHE A 100 -47.44 20.99 5.46
N ILE A 101 -47.38 22.11 6.18
CA ILE A 101 -48.30 22.41 7.29
C ILE A 101 -49.04 23.68 6.93
N ASP A 102 -50.36 23.64 7.08
CA ASP A 102 -51.23 24.81 6.95
C ASP A 102 -52.11 24.91 8.20
N GLY A 103 -51.83 25.91 9.04
CA GLY A 103 -52.42 26.03 10.37
C GLY A 103 -52.15 24.82 11.25
N ALA A 104 -53.22 24.14 11.69
CA ALA A 104 -53.16 22.94 12.54
C ALA A 104 -53.12 21.63 11.73
N LYS A 105 -53.13 21.70 10.39
CA LYS A 105 -53.26 20.53 9.51
C LYS A 105 -51.94 20.20 8.83
N THR A 106 -51.67 18.92 8.73
CA THR A 106 -50.56 18.39 7.92
C THR A 106 -51.10 17.90 6.58
N TYR A 107 -50.36 18.15 5.50
CA TYR A 107 -50.65 17.60 4.19
C TYR A 107 -49.46 16.83 3.64
N LYS A 108 -49.70 15.69 3.00
CA LYS A 108 -48.74 15.06 2.09
C LYS A 108 -49.03 15.52 0.68
N TRP A 109 -48.00 15.75 -0.11
CA TRP A 109 -48.13 16.25 -1.48
C TRP A 109 -47.08 15.70 -2.43
N GLY A 110 -47.41 15.73 -3.72
CA GLY A 110 -46.51 15.35 -4.81
C GLY A 110 -47.05 15.75 -6.18
N PHE A 111 -46.43 15.23 -7.22
CA PHE A 111 -46.81 15.50 -8.61
C PHE A 111 -47.16 14.19 -9.33
N ARG A 112 -48.20 14.23 -10.17
CA ARG A 112 -48.53 13.12 -11.08
C ARG A 112 -48.80 13.62 -12.48
N THR A 113 -48.60 12.77 -13.48
CA THR A 113 -49.04 13.03 -14.85
C THR A 113 -50.40 12.37 -15.09
N LYS A 114 -51.41 13.15 -15.47
CA LYS A 114 -52.73 12.63 -15.87
C LYS A 114 -53.07 13.20 -17.24
N ASN A 115 -53.32 12.32 -18.21
CA ASN A 115 -53.60 12.70 -19.61
C ASN A 115 -52.52 13.62 -20.22
N GLY A 116 -51.24 13.39 -19.87
CA GLY A 116 -50.11 14.18 -20.38
C GLY A 116 -49.90 15.54 -19.69
N VAL A 117 -50.71 15.89 -18.70
CA VAL A 117 -50.58 17.15 -17.95
C VAL A 117 -50.09 16.86 -16.53
N ALA A 118 -49.07 17.60 -16.08
CA ALA A 118 -48.60 17.55 -14.70
C ALA A 118 -49.66 18.14 -13.76
N GLN A 119 -50.01 17.40 -12.72
CA GLN A 119 -50.97 17.78 -11.69
C GLN A 119 -50.28 17.75 -10.32
N PHE A 120 -50.44 18.83 -9.57
CA PHE A 120 -50.17 18.84 -8.14
C PHE A 120 -51.27 18.06 -7.41
N ILE A 121 -50.88 17.15 -6.53
CA ILE A 121 -51.79 16.34 -5.71
C ILE A 121 -51.41 16.46 -4.24
N TYR A 122 -52.41 16.50 -3.37
CA TYR A 122 -52.22 16.55 -1.92
C TYR A 122 -53.36 15.87 -1.18
N GLU A 123 -53.06 15.36 0.02
CA GLU A 123 -54.01 14.78 0.96
C GLU A 123 -53.73 15.28 2.39
N GLU A 124 -54.78 15.49 3.18
CA GLU A 124 -54.66 15.82 4.60
C GLU A 124 -54.24 14.56 5.38
N VAL A 125 -53.20 14.67 6.20
CA VAL A 125 -52.74 13.61 7.11
C VAL A 125 -52.95 14.12 8.52
N ILE A 126 -53.72 13.36 9.32
CA ILE A 126 -54.06 13.64 10.72
C ILE A 126 -52.79 13.82 11.56
#